data_AF-A0A8T5SJL8-F1
#
_entry.id   AF-A0A8T5SJL8-F1
#
_cell.length_a   1.000
_cell.length_b   1.000
_cell.length_c   1.000
_cell.angle_alpha   90.00
_cell.angle_beta   90.00
_cell.angle_gamma   90.00
#
_symmetry.space_group_name_H-M   'P 1'
#
loop_
_entity.id
_entity.type
_entity.pdbx_description
1 polymer ?
#
loop_
_entity_poly.entity_id
_entity_poly.type
_entity_poly.pdbx_seq_one_letter_code
_entity_poly.pdbx_strand_id
1 'polypeptide(L)'
;MIDTSMIHYRFLARWVFPMSKVKTIISKLDEFYGVKHWKRWREPVGELVRTILSQNTTDKNSLRAYANLIDAFKTWDEILDADEAEIADSIRSGGLANIKAKKIKKSLMEIKKREGKIDLEFLADYKPDDA
;
A
#
# COMPACT_ATOMS: atom_id res chain seq x y z
N MET A 1 43.00 -23.96 -11.99
CA MET A 1 42.54 -23.54 -10.66
C MET A 1 42.40 -22.02 -10.70
N ILE A 2 41.20 -21.53 -11.02
CA ILE A 2 40.95 -20.09 -11.16
C ILE A 2 40.64 -19.56 -9.76
N ASP A 3 41.43 -18.56 -9.34
CA ASP A 3 41.31 -17.89 -8.06
C ASP A 3 39.99 -17.09 -7.99
N THR A 4 39.05 -17.60 -7.21
CA THR A 4 37.72 -17.01 -6.96
C THR A 4 37.73 -15.81 -6.02
N SER A 5 38.89 -15.39 -5.49
CA SER A 5 38.98 -14.28 -4.53
C SER A 5 38.75 -12.88 -5.14
N MET A 6 38.85 -12.72 -6.46
CA MET A 6 38.69 -11.43 -7.14
C MET A 6 37.25 -11.09 -7.58
N ILE A 7 36.28 -11.99 -7.45
CA ILE A 7 34.90 -11.75 -7.90
C ILE A 7 34.03 -11.10 -6.81
N HIS A 8 34.36 -11.29 -5.53
CA HIS A 8 33.54 -10.76 -4.42
C HIS A 8 33.76 -9.28 -4.09
N TYR A 9 34.91 -8.68 -4.44
CA TYR A 9 35.17 -7.28 -4.08
C TYR A 9 34.70 -6.23 -5.11
N ARG A 10 34.33 -6.62 -6.34
CA ARG A 10 33.90 -5.67 -7.39
C ARG A 10 32.42 -5.31 -7.35
N PHE A 11 31.62 -5.91 -6.48
CA PHE A 11 30.17 -5.66 -6.40
C PHE A 11 29.75 -4.65 -5.33
N LEU A 12 30.59 -4.32 -4.34
CA LEU A 12 30.19 -3.52 -3.18
C LEU A 12 30.49 -2.00 -3.30
N ALA A 13 31.20 -1.54 -4.33
CA ALA A 13 31.65 -0.13 -4.43
C ALA A 13 30.86 0.77 -5.40
N ARG A 14 29.76 0.31 -6.01
CA ARG A 14 29.18 0.99 -7.20
C ARG A 14 27.72 1.42 -7.09
N TRP A 15 27.23 1.67 -5.89
CA TRP A 15 25.94 2.35 -5.67
C TRP A 15 26.07 3.51 -4.68
N VAL A 16 27.11 4.34 -4.85
CA VAL A 16 26.99 5.74 -4.41
C VAL A 16 26.27 6.47 -5.53
N PHE A 17 24.94 6.52 -5.46
CA PHE A 17 24.21 7.45 -6.32
C PHE A 17 24.60 8.87 -5.92
N PRO A 18 25.16 9.68 -6.83
CA PRO A 18 25.41 11.06 -6.51
C PRO A 18 24.05 11.74 -6.31
N MET A 19 23.79 12.21 -5.09
CA MET A 19 22.57 12.93 -4.72
C MET A 19 22.27 14.12 -5.66
N SER A 20 23.30 14.68 -6.31
CA SER A 20 23.16 15.70 -7.35
C SER A 20 22.34 15.21 -8.55
N LYS A 21 22.55 13.97 -9.03
CA LYS A 21 21.76 13.40 -10.12
C LYS A 21 20.29 13.20 -9.72
N VAL A 22 20.04 12.74 -8.49
CA VAL A 22 18.67 12.57 -7.97
C VAL A 22 17.94 13.91 -7.94
N LYS A 23 18.60 14.97 -7.44
CA LYS A 23 18.05 16.33 -7.45
C LYS A 23 17.73 16.83 -8.85
N THR A 24 18.62 16.62 -9.82
CA THR A 24 18.37 16.99 -11.23
C THR A 24 17.16 16.24 -11.80
N ILE A 25 17.02 14.94 -11.51
CA ILE A 25 15.89 14.14 -11.98
C ILE A 25 14.58 14.66 -11.36
N ILE A 26 14.54 14.87 -10.04
CA ILE A 26 13.35 15.39 -9.35
C ILE A 26 12.95 16.75 -9.93
N SER A 27 13.89 17.68 -10.11
CA SER A 27 13.61 19.00 -10.68
C SER A 27 13.00 18.93 -12.08
N LYS A 28 13.48 18.02 -12.93
CA LYS A 28 12.92 17.84 -14.29
C LYS A 28 11.53 17.20 -14.27
N LEU A 29 11.28 16.28 -13.34
CA LEU A 29 9.96 15.69 -13.15
C LEU A 29 8.97 16.72 -12.61
N ASP A 30 9.38 17.55 -11.65
CA ASP A 30 8.56 18.63 -11.10
C ASP A 30 8.23 19.70 -12.15
N GLU A 31 9.18 20.04 -13.03
CA GLU A 31 8.95 20.97 -14.15
C GLU A 31 7.91 20.43 -15.14
N PHE A 32 7.97 19.13 -15.44
CA PHE A 32 7.11 18.52 -16.46
C PHE A 32 5.73 18.10 -15.94
N TYR A 33 5.66 17.50 -14.74
CA TYR A 33 4.43 16.94 -14.16
C TYR A 33 3.83 17.84 -13.06
N GLY A 34 4.54 18.87 -12.62
CA GLY A 34 4.19 19.67 -11.46
C GLY A 34 4.71 19.08 -10.15
N VAL A 35 4.94 19.95 -9.16
CA VAL A 35 5.37 19.55 -7.81
C VAL A 35 4.26 18.76 -7.12
N LYS A 36 4.60 17.55 -6.66
CA LYS A 36 3.65 16.71 -5.94
C LYS A 36 3.45 17.21 -4.51
N HIS A 37 2.27 17.72 -4.22
CA HIS A 37 1.84 18.03 -2.86
C HIS A 37 1.22 16.80 -2.20
N TRP A 38 1.95 16.18 -1.28
CA TRP A 38 1.45 15.07 -0.49
C TRP A 38 0.41 15.57 0.51
N LYS A 39 -0.84 15.17 0.30
CA LYS A 39 -1.93 15.39 1.26
C LYS A 39 -2.38 14.06 1.79
N ARG A 40 -2.78 14.03 3.06
CA ARG A 40 -3.47 12.88 3.63
C ARG A 40 -4.92 12.94 3.20
N TRP A 41 -5.38 11.92 2.49
CA TRP A 41 -6.75 11.86 1.97
C TRP A 41 -7.72 11.15 2.93
N ARG A 42 -7.21 10.35 3.87
CA ARG A 42 -7.98 9.46 4.73
C ARG A 42 -7.18 8.89 5.88
N GLU A 43 -7.88 8.20 6.78
CA GLU A 43 -7.25 7.41 7.84
C GLU A 43 -6.45 6.21 7.26
N PRO A 44 -5.43 5.71 7.97
CA PRO A 44 -4.40 4.86 7.38
C PRO A 44 -4.87 3.42 7.09
N VAL A 45 -5.78 2.84 7.88
CA VAL A 45 -6.42 1.53 7.59
C VAL A 45 -7.17 1.62 6.28
N GLY A 46 -7.89 2.71 6.12
CA GLY A 46 -8.54 3.04 4.89
C GLY A 46 -7.55 3.00 3.73
N GLU A 47 -6.43 3.72 3.82
CA GLU A 47 -5.44 3.79 2.73
C GLU A 47 -4.84 2.42 2.40
N LEU A 48 -4.63 1.56 3.40
CA LEU A 48 -4.28 0.17 3.20
C LEU A 48 -5.33 -0.57 2.36
N VAL A 49 -6.61 -0.48 2.72
CA VAL A 49 -7.70 -1.15 1.98
C VAL A 49 -7.78 -0.65 0.53
N ARG A 50 -7.68 0.66 0.30
CA ARG A 50 -7.68 1.23 -1.06
C ARG A 50 -6.45 0.79 -1.87
N THR A 51 -5.30 0.66 -1.23
CA THR A 51 -4.07 0.12 -1.85
C THR A 51 -4.25 -1.33 -2.27
N ILE A 52 -4.94 -2.16 -1.47
CA ILE A 52 -5.29 -3.53 -1.87
C ILE A 52 -6.24 -3.51 -3.08
N LEU A 53 -7.23 -2.61 -3.07
CA LEU A 53 -8.23 -2.49 -4.13
C LEU A 53 -7.65 -1.99 -5.45
N SER A 54 -6.59 -1.18 -5.43
CA SER A 54 -5.96 -0.61 -6.64
C SER A 54 -5.09 -1.59 -7.43
N GLN A 55 -4.76 -2.74 -6.85
CA GLN A 55 -3.94 -3.75 -7.53
C GLN A 55 -4.66 -4.31 -8.76
N ASN A 56 -3.99 -4.33 -9.91
CA ASN A 56 -4.48 -4.93 -11.16
C ASN A 56 -5.85 -4.39 -11.63
N THR A 57 -6.10 -3.09 -11.48
CA THR A 57 -7.33 -2.46 -11.96
C THR A 57 -7.12 -0.97 -12.28
N THR A 58 -8.16 -0.29 -12.73
CA THR A 58 -8.11 1.15 -13.02
C THR A 58 -8.46 1.99 -11.79
N ASP A 59 -8.03 3.25 -11.76
CA ASP A 59 -8.38 4.18 -10.67
C ASP A 59 -9.90 4.30 -10.51
N LYS A 60 -10.64 4.43 -11.62
CA LYS A 60 -12.11 4.50 -11.62
C LYS A 60 -12.74 3.27 -10.94
N ASN A 61 -12.23 2.08 -11.25
CA ASN A 61 -12.74 0.83 -10.68
C ASN A 61 -12.36 0.69 -9.20
N SER A 62 -11.15 1.11 -8.83
CA SER A 62 -10.65 1.10 -7.45
C SER A 62 -11.50 2.02 -6.57
N LEU A 63 -11.76 3.24 -7.03
CA LEU A 63 -12.58 4.23 -6.34
C LEU A 63 -14.01 3.73 -6.16
N ARG A 64 -14.62 3.16 -7.21
CA ARG A 64 -15.96 2.56 -7.14
C ARG A 64 -16.01 1.39 -6.16
N ALA A 65 -15.04 0.47 -6.22
CA ALA A 65 -14.98 -0.68 -5.32
C ALA A 65 -14.85 -0.24 -3.86
N TYR A 66 -14.02 0.77 -3.59
CA TYR A 66 -13.87 1.32 -2.26
C TYR A 66 -15.17 1.97 -1.75
N ALA A 67 -15.82 2.81 -2.57
CA ALA A 67 -17.10 3.42 -2.21
C ALA A 67 -18.16 2.37 -1.89
N ASN A 68 -18.32 1.36 -2.76
CA ASN A 68 -19.26 0.27 -2.53
C ASN A 68 -18.98 -0.50 -1.23
N LEU A 69 -17.70 -0.74 -0.90
CA LEU A 69 -17.31 -1.46 0.31
C LEU A 69 -17.75 -0.69 1.57
N ILE A 70 -17.50 0.62 1.63
CA ILE A 70 -17.90 1.48 2.77
C ILE A 70 -19.41 1.74 2.79
N ASP A 71 -20.06 1.70 1.64
CA ASP A 71 -21.51 1.77 1.56
C ASP A 71 -22.17 0.49 2.09
N ALA A 72 -21.57 -0.68 1.83
CA ALA A 72 -22.04 -1.97 2.31
C ALA A 72 -21.72 -2.21 3.81
N PHE A 73 -20.55 -1.78 4.27
CA PHE A 73 -20.06 -2.00 5.64
C PHE A 73 -19.60 -0.68 6.24
N LYS A 74 -20.27 -0.23 7.31
CA LYS A 74 -20.06 1.08 7.94
C LYS A 74 -18.88 1.11 8.88
N THR A 75 -18.44 -0.05 9.34
CA THR A 75 -17.29 -0.20 10.24
C THR A 75 -16.32 -1.25 9.73
N TRP A 76 -15.06 -1.15 10.16
CA TRP A 76 -14.05 -2.17 9.85
C TRP A 76 -14.37 -3.52 10.52
N ASP A 77 -15.03 -3.49 11.69
CA ASP A 77 -15.50 -4.67 12.38
C ASP A 77 -16.60 -5.39 11.59
N GLU A 78 -17.55 -4.68 10.98
CA GLU A 78 -18.54 -5.27 10.07
C GLU A 78 -17.86 -6.02 8.90
N ILE A 79 -16.76 -5.48 8.35
CA ILE A 79 -15.99 -6.17 7.30
C ILE A 79 -15.30 -7.42 7.83
N LEU A 80 -14.83 -7.43 9.09
CA LEU A 80 -14.27 -8.63 9.71
C LEU A 80 -15.32 -9.69 9.98
N ASP A 81 -16.53 -9.30 10.32
CA ASP A 81 -17.61 -10.23 10.63
C ASP A 81 -18.28 -10.80 9.35
N ALA A 82 -18.31 -10.03 8.26
CA ALA A 82 -18.90 -10.42 6.98
C ALA A 82 -18.17 -11.58 6.28
N ASP A 83 -18.90 -12.41 5.53
CA ASP A 83 -18.29 -13.49 4.75
C ASP A 83 -17.40 -12.95 3.63
N GLU A 84 -16.32 -13.68 3.29
CA GLU A 84 -15.42 -13.26 2.19
C GLU A 84 -16.18 -13.08 0.86
N ALA A 85 -17.26 -13.86 0.66
CA ALA A 85 -18.13 -13.74 -0.51
C ALA A 85 -18.91 -12.41 -0.53
N GLU A 86 -19.42 -11.94 0.60
CA GLU A 86 -20.14 -10.67 0.69
C GLU A 86 -19.20 -9.48 0.43
N ILE A 87 -17.99 -9.55 1.00
CA ILE A 87 -16.94 -8.56 0.74
C ILE A 87 -16.59 -8.59 -0.76
N ALA A 88 -16.33 -9.76 -1.33
CA ALA A 88 -16.01 -9.91 -2.75
C ALA A 88 -17.10 -9.33 -3.65
N ASP A 89 -18.36 -9.57 -3.30
CA ASP A 89 -19.54 -9.11 -4.02
C ASP A 89 -19.63 -7.58 -4.08
N SER A 90 -19.34 -6.89 -2.97
CA SER A 90 -19.33 -5.43 -2.89
C SER A 90 -18.22 -4.79 -3.73
N ILE A 91 -17.06 -5.47 -3.85
CA ILE A 91 -15.86 -4.96 -4.54
C ILE A 91 -15.66 -5.53 -5.95
N ARG A 92 -16.65 -6.24 -6.51
CA ARG A 92 -16.56 -6.90 -7.83
C ARG A 92 -16.00 -6.00 -8.94
N SER A 93 -16.37 -4.71 -8.94
CA SER A 93 -15.87 -3.75 -9.93
C SER A 93 -14.35 -3.56 -9.92
N GLY A 94 -13.69 -3.88 -8.80
CA GLY A 94 -12.25 -3.75 -8.63
C GLY A 94 -11.44 -4.88 -9.28
N GLY A 95 -12.06 -5.97 -9.75
CA GLY A 95 -11.37 -7.14 -10.31
C GLY A 95 -10.61 -7.96 -9.26
N LEU A 96 -10.42 -9.27 -9.52
CA LEU A 96 -9.81 -10.22 -8.57
C LEU A 96 -10.48 -10.20 -7.18
N ALA A 97 -11.81 -10.02 -7.13
CA ALA A 97 -12.56 -9.70 -5.91
C ALA A 97 -12.35 -10.72 -4.79
N ASN A 98 -12.43 -12.01 -5.08
CA ASN A 98 -12.21 -13.08 -4.08
C ASN A 98 -10.80 -12.99 -3.44
N ILE A 99 -9.77 -12.73 -4.24
CA ILE A 99 -8.39 -12.60 -3.75
C ILE A 99 -8.27 -11.34 -2.88
N LYS A 100 -8.86 -10.23 -3.31
CA LYS A 100 -8.81 -8.96 -2.58
C LYS A 100 -9.62 -9.01 -1.28
N ALA A 101 -10.80 -9.63 -1.27
CA ALA A 101 -11.62 -9.82 -0.09
C ALA A 101 -10.84 -10.56 1.01
N LYS A 102 -10.24 -11.71 0.66
CA LYS A 102 -9.38 -12.47 1.57
C LYS A 102 -8.20 -11.66 2.10
N LYS A 103 -7.54 -10.87 1.23
CA LYS A 103 -6.42 -10.00 1.64
C LYS A 103 -6.88 -8.91 2.61
N ILE A 104 -7.98 -8.22 2.32
CA ILE A 104 -8.57 -7.18 3.18
C ILE A 104 -8.87 -7.77 4.55
N LYS A 105 -9.65 -8.86 4.60
CA LYS A 105 -10.05 -9.49 5.86
C LYS A 105 -8.84 -9.95 6.68
N LYS A 106 -7.84 -10.57 6.04
CA LYS A 106 -6.59 -10.96 6.71
C LYS A 106 -5.81 -9.76 7.26
N SER A 107 -5.71 -8.67 6.51
CA SER A 107 -5.02 -7.45 6.96
C SER A 107 -5.72 -6.82 8.16
N LEU A 108 -7.04 -6.66 8.12
CA LEU A 108 -7.81 -6.10 9.24
C LEU A 108 -7.71 -6.99 10.49
N MET A 109 -7.73 -8.31 10.32
CA MET A 109 -7.62 -9.27 11.41
C MET A 109 -6.24 -9.17 12.08
N GLU A 110 -5.18 -9.05 11.29
CA GLU A 110 -3.82 -8.92 11.82
C GLU A 110 -3.63 -7.60 12.59
N ILE A 111 -4.19 -6.49 12.08
CA ILE A 111 -4.16 -5.20 12.78
C ILE A 111 -4.88 -5.32 14.13
N LYS A 112 -6.14 -5.82 14.12
CA LYS A 112 -6.92 -5.99 15.36
C LYS A 112 -6.22 -6.91 16.35
N LYS A 113 -5.55 -7.96 15.87
CA LYS A 113 -4.82 -8.91 16.71
C LYS A 113 -3.61 -8.26 17.39
N ARG A 114 -2.85 -7.42 16.70
CA ARG A 114 -1.64 -6.78 17.24
C ARG A 114 -1.96 -5.58 18.14
N GLU A 115 -2.93 -4.78 17.71
CA GLU A 115 -3.19 -3.45 18.30
C GLU A 115 -4.46 -3.39 19.16
N GLY A 116 -5.25 -4.48 19.20
CA GLY A 116 -6.51 -4.57 19.93
C GLY A 116 -7.69 -3.82 19.28
N LYS A 117 -7.42 -2.90 18.36
CA LYS A 117 -8.39 -2.16 17.55
C LYS A 117 -7.92 -2.07 16.10
N ILE A 118 -8.84 -1.84 15.17
CA ILE A 118 -8.52 -1.64 13.76
C ILE A 118 -8.14 -0.17 13.55
N ASP A 119 -6.91 0.17 13.90
CA ASP A 119 -6.35 1.51 13.82
C ASP A 119 -4.85 1.42 13.53
N LEU A 120 -4.35 2.35 12.72
CA LEU A 120 -2.95 2.45 12.31
C LEU A 120 -2.37 3.86 12.54
N GLU A 121 -3.09 4.73 13.24
CA GLU A 121 -2.66 6.11 13.50
C GLU A 121 -1.32 6.19 14.24
N PHE A 122 -1.06 5.21 15.12
CA PHE A 122 0.16 5.13 15.93
C PHE A 122 1.44 5.04 15.09
N LEU A 123 1.36 4.59 13.83
CA LEU A 123 2.52 4.53 12.94
C LEU A 123 3.05 5.92 12.57
N ALA A 124 2.28 6.98 12.79
CA ALA A 124 2.76 8.35 12.60
C ALA A 124 3.92 8.72 13.54
N ASP A 125 4.03 8.05 14.69
CA ASP A 125 5.07 8.30 15.69
C ASP A 125 6.32 7.43 15.49
N TYR A 126 6.28 6.49 14.54
CA TYR A 126 7.38 5.56 14.28
C TYR A 126 8.41 6.23 13.36
N LYS A 127 9.71 5.96 13.61
CA LYS A 127 10.72 6.29 12.60
C LYS A 127 10.64 5.26 11.48
N PRO A 128 11.01 5.62 10.24
CA PRO A 128 10.97 4.68 9.10
C PRO A 128 11.77 3.39 9.34
N ASP A 129 12.81 3.42 10.17
CA ASP A 129 13.65 2.27 10.50
C ASP A 129 13.05 1.39 11.61
N ASP A 130 11.99 1.84 12.29
CA ASP A 130 11.32 1.14 13.38
C ASP A 130 10.08 0.33 12.91
N ALA A 131 9.78 0.34 11.60
CA ALA A 131 8.61 -0.28 10.97
C ALA A 131 8.86 -1.70 10.40
#